data_AF-A0A4R5AWF0-F1
#
_entry.id   AF-A0A4R5AWF0-F1
#
_cell.length_a   1.000
_cell.length_b   1.000
_cell.length_c   1.000
_cell.angle_alpha   90.00
_cell.angle_beta   90.00
_cell.angle_gamma   90.00
#
_symmetry.space_group_name_H-M   'P 1'
#
loop_
_entity.id
_entity.type
_entity.pdbx_description
1 polymer ?
#
loop_
_entity_poly.entity_id
_entity_poly.type
_entity_poly.pdbx_seq_one_letter_code
_entity_poly.pdbx_strand_id
1 'polypeptide(L)'
;MKTFKLENEPKIATGFKTPDHYFENFSLKMMQQLPESEPKVISIFQKRKNLIMMVAAVLVIALMIPILNYSTTSTSELDSTALENYITYQSNVNQYDLMSGLESEDINSLNTSITIADETIEDVLSENSNLENLILE
;
A
#
# COMPACT_ATOMS: atom_id res chain seq x y z
N MET A 1 84.44 69.27 -13.40
CA MET A 1 83.46 68.44 -12.67
C MET A 1 84.04 68.13 -11.29
N LYS A 2 83.33 68.38 -10.19
CA LYS A 2 83.85 68.12 -8.83
C LYS A 2 83.77 66.61 -8.53
N THR A 3 84.78 66.08 -7.84
CA THR A 3 84.85 64.66 -7.46
C THR A 3 83.83 64.35 -6.35
N PHE A 4 82.90 63.44 -6.61
CA PHE A 4 81.88 63.00 -5.66
C PHE A 4 82.53 62.00 -4.68
N LYS A 5 82.74 62.40 -3.42
CA LYS A 5 83.34 61.56 -2.37
C LYS A 5 82.22 60.99 -1.48
N LEU A 6 81.97 59.68 -1.54
CA LEU A 6 80.87 59.03 -0.82
C LEU A 6 81.17 58.76 0.66
N GLU A 7 82.44 58.76 1.07
CA GLU A 7 82.82 58.30 2.41
C GLU A 7 82.55 59.27 3.58
N ASN A 8 82.26 60.56 3.33
CA ASN A 8 82.23 61.58 4.39
C ASN A 8 80.90 62.34 4.55
N GLU A 9 79.83 61.91 3.87
CA GLU A 9 78.50 62.51 4.03
C GLU A 9 77.60 61.64 4.93
N PRO A 10 76.75 62.22 5.80
CA PRO A 10 75.84 61.46 6.62
C PRO A 10 74.89 60.65 5.71
N LYS A 11 74.90 59.32 5.85
CA LYS A 11 74.03 58.43 5.09
C LYS A 11 72.58 58.87 5.28
N ILE A 12 71.92 59.23 4.18
CA ILE A 12 70.50 59.59 4.18
C ILE A 12 69.71 58.39 4.70
N ALA A 13 68.97 58.58 5.80
CA ALA A 13 68.15 57.53 6.36
C ALA A 13 67.05 57.16 5.35
N THR A 14 66.91 55.86 5.08
CA THR A 14 65.91 55.35 4.15
C THR A 14 64.52 55.64 4.72
N GLY A 15 63.70 56.43 4.03
CA GLY A 15 62.34 56.79 4.48
C GLY A 15 61.36 55.61 4.53
N PHE A 16 61.74 54.47 3.96
CA PHE A 16 60.98 53.23 4.00
C PHE A 16 61.62 52.24 4.97
N LYS A 17 61.19 52.27 6.22
CA LYS A 17 61.48 51.22 7.20
C LYS A 17 60.22 50.38 7.39
N THR A 18 60.35 49.06 7.25
CA THR A 18 59.23 48.15 7.56
C THR A 18 58.93 48.18 9.06
N PRO A 19 57.66 48.05 9.46
CA PRO A 19 57.30 47.88 10.87
C PRO A 19 58.01 46.69 11.51
N ASP A 20 58.19 46.75 12.82
CA ASP A 20 58.79 45.65 13.59
C ASP A 20 57.96 44.37 13.37
N HIS A 21 58.67 43.24 13.17
CA HIS A 21 58.08 41.92 12.93
C HIS A 21 57.14 41.83 11.70
N TYR A 22 57.27 42.74 10.71
CA TYR A 22 56.45 42.71 9.50
C TYR A 22 56.56 41.37 8.75
N PHE A 23 57.78 40.91 8.49
CA PHE A 23 58.03 39.67 7.75
C PHE A 23 57.70 38.42 8.56
N GLU A 24 57.87 38.47 9.89
CA GLU A 24 57.53 37.35 10.79
C GLU A 24 56.02 37.10 10.81
N ASN A 25 55.21 38.16 10.84
CA ASN A 25 53.75 38.06 10.91
C ASN A 25 53.07 38.03 9.53
N PHE A 26 53.81 38.25 8.44
CA PHE A 26 53.26 38.30 7.08
C PHE A 26 52.57 37.00 6.69
N SER A 27 53.21 35.86 6.93
CA SER A 27 52.67 34.54 6.59
C SER A 27 51.34 34.27 7.31
N LEU A 28 51.26 34.60 8.61
CA LEU A 28 50.06 34.44 9.41
C LEU A 28 48.91 35.30 8.89
N LYS A 29 49.17 36.58 8.57
CA LYS A 29 48.16 37.48 7.99
C LYS A 29 47.68 37.00 6.63
N MET A 30 48.58 36.52 5.78
CA MET A 30 48.24 35.97 4.47
C MET A 30 47.34 34.75 4.61
N MET A 31 47.66 33.81 5.51
CA MET A 31 46.85 32.61 5.72
C MET A 31 45.45 32.92 6.28
N GLN A 32 45.33 33.93 7.14
CA GLN A 32 44.03 34.39 7.67
C GLN A 32 43.16 35.11 6.62
N GLN A 33 43.78 35.66 5.57
CA GLN A 33 43.07 36.34 4.49
C GLN A 33 42.66 35.40 3.35
N LEU A 34 43.19 34.17 3.34
CA LEU A 34 42.74 33.16 2.39
C LEU A 34 41.34 32.68 2.80
N PRO A 35 40.38 32.57 1.85
CA PRO A 35 39.09 31.98 2.14
C PRO A 35 39.30 30.54 2.63
N GLU A 36 38.64 30.17 3.73
CA GLU A 36 38.68 28.80 4.23
C GLU A 36 38.22 27.87 3.10
N SER A 37 39.09 26.93 2.75
CA SER A 37 38.79 25.90 1.75
C SER A 37 37.89 24.84 2.40
N GLU A 38 36.67 25.22 2.75
CA GLU A 38 35.65 24.23 3.08
C GLU A 38 35.34 23.41 1.81
N PRO A 39 35.41 22.07 1.88
CA PRO A 39 34.99 21.25 0.76
C PRO A 39 33.53 21.58 0.46
N LYS A 40 33.23 21.88 -0.81
CA LYS A 40 31.87 22.20 -1.27
C LYS A 40 30.96 20.98 -1.17
N VAL A 41 30.51 20.65 0.04
CA VAL A 41 29.61 19.54 0.31
C VAL A 41 28.18 19.97 0.03
N ILE A 42 27.72 19.62 -1.16
CA ILE A 42 26.30 19.73 -1.49
C ILE A 42 25.57 18.53 -0.89
N SER A 43 24.73 18.79 0.10
CA SER A 43 23.84 17.80 0.69
C SER A 43 22.96 17.19 -0.41
N ILE A 44 23.16 15.89 -0.67
CA ILE A 44 22.40 15.11 -1.66
C ILE A 44 20.91 15.11 -1.29
N PHE A 45 20.61 15.06 0.00
CA PHE A 45 19.25 15.09 0.53
C PHE A 45 18.56 16.43 0.28
N GLN A 46 19.28 17.56 0.41
CA GLN A 46 18.73 18.89 0.12
C GLN A 46 18.44 19.06 -1.38
N LYS A 47 19.30 18.53 -2.26
CA LYS A 47 19.10 18.63 -3.72
C LYS A 47 18.03 17.69 -4.26
N ARG A 48 17.86 16.51 -3.66
CA ARG A 48 16.93 15.47 -4.14
C ARG A 48 15.68 15.31 -3.27
N LYS A 49 15.42 16.23 -2.34
CA LYS A 49 14.27 16.18 -1.42
C LYS A 49 12.95 15.92 -2.15
N ASN A 50 12.73 16.57 -3.30
CA ASN A 50 11.50 16.42 -4.07
C ASN A 50 11.39 15.04 -4.74
N LEU A 51 12.50 14.49 -5.24
CA LEU A 51 12.54 13.13 -5.80
C LEU A 51 12.32 12.07 -4.72
N ILE A 52 12.95 12.26 -3.55
CA ILE A 52 12.79 11.36 -2.41
C ILE A 52 11.35 11.42 -1.89
N MET A 53 10.73 12.61 -1.83
CA MET A 53 9.31 12.76 -1.49
C MET A 53 8.39 12.09 -2.52
N MET A 54 8.69 12.19 -3.81
CA MET A 54 7.90 11.55 -4.86
C MET A 54 7.94 10.03 -4.74
N VAL A 55 9.13 9.45 -4.53
CA VAL A 55 9.28 8.00 -4.30
C VAL A 55 8.55 7.57 -3.03
N ALA A 56 8.67 8.34 -1.94
CA ALA A 56 7.97 8.06 -0.69
C ALA A 56 6.45 8.10 -0.87
N ALA A 57 5.90 9.09 -1.59
CA ALA A 57 4.48 9.20 -1.85
C ALA A 57 3.94 8.01 -2.65
N VAL A 58 4.66 7.57 -3.70
CA VAL A 58 4.28 6.38 -4.48
C VAL A 58 4.29 5.12 -3.62
N LEU A 59 5.28 4.98 -2.73
CA LEU A 59 5.39 3.84 -1.82
C LEU A 59 4.24 3.81 -0.81
N VAL A 60 3.87 4.97 -0.23
CA VAL A 60 2.72 5.09 0.67
C VAL A 60 1.42 4.71 -0.04
N ILE A 61 1.21 5.20 -1.27
CA ILE A 61 0.02 4.84 -2.07
C ILE A 61 0.01 3.33 -2.34
N ALA A 62 1.15 2.75 -2.74
CA ALA A 62 1.27 1.32 -3.01
C ALA A 62 0.98 0.46 -1.76
N LEU A 63 1.46 0.88 -0.59
CA LEU A 63 1.16 0.22 0.69
C LEU A 63 -0.30 0.37 1.13
N MET A 64 -1.01 1.38 0.63
CA MET A 64 -2.43 1.59 0.92
C MET A 64 -3.36 0.74 0.03
N ILE A 65 -2.86 0.19 -1.08
CA ILE A 65 -3.64 -0.64 -2.03
C ILE A 65 -4.30 -1.86 -1.35
N PRO A 66 -3.62 -2.65 -0.51
CA PRO A 66 -4.25 -3.78 0.18
C PRO A 66 -5.40 -3.33 1.08
N ILE A 67 -5.23 -2.21 1.78
CA ILE A 67 -6.20 -1.65 2.73
C ILE A 67 -7.54 -1.35 2.03
N LEU A 68 -7.47 -0.82 0.80
CA LEU A 68 -8.65 -0.54 -0.01
C LEU A 68 -9.26 -1.80 -0.65
N ASN A 69 -8.45 -2.83 -0.91
CA ASN A 69 -8.89 -4.11 -1.50
C ASN A 69 -9.46 -5.10 -0.48
N TYR A 70 -9.36 -4.88 0.84
CA TYR A 70 -10.03 -5.74 1.83
C TYR A 70 -11.57 -5.60 1.81
N SER A 71 -12.12 -4.63 1.07
CA SER A 71 -13.56 -4.39 0.99
C SER A 71 -14.26 -5.12 -0.16
N THR A 72 -13.55 -5.89 -0.99
CA THR A 72 -14.21 -6.83 -1.89
C THR A 72 -14.47 -8.11 -1.11
N THR A 73 -15.56 -8.13 -0.33
CA THR A 73 -16.19 -9.41 -0.01
C THR A 73 -16.61 -10.00 -1.36
N SER A 74 -15.76 -10.86 -1.92
CA SER A 74 -16.24 -11.87 -2.84
C SER A 74 -17.31 -12.59 -2.05
N THR A 75 -18.58 -12.30 -2.34
CA THR A 75 -19.67 -13.18 -1.96
C THR A 75 -19.32 -14.46 -2.68
N SER A 76 -18.66 -15.37 -1.96
CA SER A 76 -18.45 -16.73 -2.41
C SER A 76 -19.87 -17.26 -2.62
N GLU A 77 -20.38 -17.17 -3.84
CA GLU A 77 -21.61 -17.83 -4.21
C GLU A 77 -21.42 -19.28 -3.77
N LEU A 78 -22.33 -19.75 -2.91
CA LEU A 78 -22.23 -21.08 -2.36
C LEU A 78 -22.19 -22.04 -3.55
N ASP A 79 -21.07 -22.76 -3.69
CA ASP A 79 -20.92 -23.75 -4.74
C ASP A 79 -22.06 -24.77 -4.59
N SER A 80 -22.86 -24.92 -5.65
CA SER A 80 -24.01 -25.84 -5.68
C SER A 80 -23.61 -27.24 -5.25
N THR A 81 -22.40 -27.68 -5.63
CA THR A 81 -21.87 -28.99 -5.26
C THR A 81 -21.62 -29.09 -3.75
N ALA A 82 -21.10 -28.03 -3.14
CA ALA A 82 -20.88 -27.98 -1.70
C ALA A 82 -22.20 -27.97 -0.92
N LEU A 83 -23.20 -27.23 -1.41
CA LEU A 83 -24.52 -27.17 -0.79
C LEU A 83 -25.25 -28.52 -0.89
N GLU A 84 -25.21 -29.17 -2.05
CA GLU A 84 -25.80 -30.50 -2.26
C GLU A 84 -25.17 -31.54 -1.33
N ASN A 85 -23.84 -31.57 -1.23
CA ASN A 85 -23.14 -32.45 -0.31
C ASN A 85 -23.51 -32.15 1.15
N TYR A 86 -23.65 -30.87 1.53
CA TYR A 86 -24.06 -30.49 2.87
C TYR A 86 -25.46 -31.02 3.19
N ILE A 87 -26.45 -30.83 2.32
CA ILE A 87 -27.82 -31.31 2.53
C ILE A 87 -27.88 -32.84 2.53
N THR A 88 -27.08 -33.50 1.67
CA THR A 88 -27.11 -34.96 1.52
C THR A 88 -26.45 -35.69 2.69
N TYR A 89 -25.32 -35.18 3.18
CA TYR A 89 -24.56 -35.86 4.24
C TYR A 89 -24.89 -35.38 5.65
N GLN A 90 -25.47 -34.18 5.80
CA GLN A 90 -25.85 -33.65 7.11
C GLN A 90 -27.24 -34.16 7.52
N SER A 91 -27.29 -35.03 8.52
CA SER A 91 -28.53 -35.65 9.03
C SER A 91 -29.46 -34.72 9.83
N ASN A 92 -29.15 -33.42 9.90
CA ASN A 92 -29.87 -32.49 10.79
C ASN A 92 -31.02 -31.77 10.10
N VAL A 93 -31.16 -31.90 8.78
CA VAL A 93 -32.22 -31.29 8.00
C VAL A 93 -33.21 -32.37 7.61
N ASN A 94 -34.47 -32.22 8.01
CA ASN A 94 -35.54 -33.13 7.62
C ASN A 94 -36.22 -32.65 6.33
N GLN A 95 -36.87 -33.57 5.61
CA GLN A 95 -37.65 -33.26 4.41
C GLN A 95 -38.73 -32.19 4.67
N TYR A 96 -39.36 -32.21 5.84
CA TYR A 96 -40.37 -31.22 6.22
C TYR A 96 -39.76 -29.82 6.43
N ASP A 97 -38.51 -29.73 6.90
CA ASP A 97 -37.82 -28.44 7.07
C ASP A 97 -37.51 -27.80 5.72
N LEU A 98 -37.12 -28.63 4.74
CA LEU A 98 -36.91 -28.18 3.35
C LEU A 98 -38.23 -27.71 2.73
N MET A 99 -39.31 -28.48 2.92
CA MET A 99 -40.62 -28.16 2.36
C MET A 99 -41.22 -26.89 2.96
N SER A 100 -41.00 -26.63 4.26
CA SER A 100 -41.41 -25.38 4.92
C SER A 100 -40.67 -24.15 4.40
N GLY A 101 -39.51 -24.34 3.76
CA GLY A 101 -38.70 -23.26 3.19
C GLY A 101 -39.04 -22.93 1.74
N LEU A 102 -39.93 -23.68 1.09
CA LEU A 102 -40.35 -23.45 -0.29
C LEU A 102 -41.59 -22.57 -0.33
N GLU A 103 -41.57 -21.51 -1.14
CA GLU A 103 -42.76 -20.71 -1.40
C GLU A 103 -43.64 -21.34 -2.49
N SER A 104 -44.91 -20.94 -2.55
CA SER A 104 -45.84 -21.46 -3.56
C SER A 104 -45.34 -21.28 -5.01
N GLU A 105 -44.58 -20.21 -5.27
CA GLU A 105 -43.97 -19.96 -6.58
C GLU A 105 -42.88 -20.99 -6.90
N ASP A 106 -42.05 -21.36 -5.92
CA ASP A 106 -41.01 -22.38 -6.07
C ASP A 106 -41.65 -23.74 -6.38
N ILE A 107 -42.72 -24.09 -5.65
CA ILE A 107 -43.48 -25.33 -5.89
C ILE A 107 -44.08 -25.35 -7.29
N ASN A 108 -44.64 -24.23 -7.76
CA ASN A 108 -45.17 -24.13 -9.12
C ASN A 108 -44.08 -24.28 -10.18
N SER A 109 -42.86 -23.80 -9.92
CA SER A 109 -41.72 -23.96 -10.81
C SER A 109 -41.20 -25.42 -10.88
N LEU A 110 -41.31 -26.15 -9.77
CA LEU A 110 -41.00 -27.59 -9.70
C LEU A 110 -42.06 -28.47 -10.36
N ASN A 111 -43.30 -27.98 -10.44
CA ASN A 111 -44.43 -28.61 -11.13
C ASN A 111 -44.27 -28.54 -12.66
N THR A 112 -43.11 -28.95 -13.17
CA THR A 112 -42.93 -29.29 -14.58
C THR A 112 -43.80 -30.48 -14.92
N SER A 113 -44.21 -30.60 -16.19
CA SER A 113 -45.27 -31.47 -16.70
C SER A 113 -45.05 -32.98 -16.48
N ILE A 114 -45.08 -33.45 -15.24
CA ILE A 114 -45.18 -34.87 -14.92
C ILE A 114 -46.60 -35.27 -15.32
N THR A 115 -46.74 -35.84 -16.52
CA THR A 115 -48.00 -36.47 -16.94
C THR A 115 -48.13 -37.78 -16.16
N ILE A 116 -48.62 -37.68 -14.92
CA ILE A 116 -49.02 -38.86 -14.14
C ILE A 116 -50.40 -39.27 -14.66
N ALA A 117 -50.57 -40.54 -15.01
CA ALA A 117 -51.89 -41.05 -15.39
C ALA A 117 -52.80 -41.12 -14.16
N ASP A 118 -54.07 -40.76 -14.30
CA ASP A 118 -55.04 -40.78 -13.19
C ASP A 118 -55.16 -42.18 -12.54
N GLU A 119 -55.02 -43.25 -13.33
CA GLU A 119 -55.02 -44.64 -12.85
C GLU A 119 -53.86 -44.91 -11.86
N THR A 120 -52.66 -44.40 -12.14
CA THR A 120 -51.52 -44.49 -11.22
C THR A 120 -51.72 -43.69 -9.94
N ILE A 121 -52.47 -42.59 -9.99
CA ILE A 121 -52.79 -41.80 -8.79
C ILE A 121 -53.80 -42.57 -7.93
N GLU A 122 -54.85 -43.13 -8.56
CA GLU A 122 -55.88 -43.90 -7.88
C GLU A 122 -55.29 -45.13 -7.17
N ASP A 123 -54.38 -45.85 -7.83
CA ASP A 123 -53.73 -47.05 -7.26
C ASP A 123 -52.87 -46.69 -6.03
N VAL A 124 -52.02 -45.66 -6.15
CA VAL A 124 -51.14 -45.21 -5.05
C VAL A 124 -51.95 -44.67 -3.87
N LEU A 125 -53.04 -43.93 -4.13
CA LEU A 125 -53.89 -43.39 -3.07
C LEU A 125 -54.75 -44.47 -2.41
N SER A 126 -55.18 -45.48 -3.17
CA SER A 126 -55.98 -46.60 -2.64
C SER A 126 -55.15 -47.59 -1.83
N GLU A 127 -53.87 -47.76 -2.17
CA GLU A 127 -52.94 -48.63 -1.43
C GLU A 127 -52.42 -47.95 -0.15
N ASN A 128 -52.43 -46.61 -0.09
CA ASN A 128 -51.92 -45.87 1.06
C ASN A 128 -52.95 -45.81 2.21
N SER A 129 -52.82 -46.75 3.15
CA SER A 129 -53.67 -46.83 4.34
C SER A 129 -53.58 -45.62 5.29
N ASN A 130 -52.62 -44.72 5.10
CA ASN A 130 -52.46 -43.52 5.92
C ASN A 130 -53.05 -42.26 5.27
N LEU A 131 -53.74 -42.38 4.13
CA LEU A 131 -54.35 -41.24 3.44
C LEU A 131 -55.30 -40.45 4.33
N GLU A 132 -56.10 -41.14 5.15
CA GLU A 132 -57.01 -40.53 6.12
C GLU A 132 -56.25 -39.63 7.12
N ASN A 133 -55.04 -40.02 7.54
CA ASN A 133 -54.23 -39.24 8.47
C ASN A 133 -53.69 -37.95 7.83
N LEU A 134 -53.38 -37.98 6.53
CA LEU A 134 -52.87 -36.81 5.79
C LEU A 134 -53.94 -35.75 5.51
N ILE A 135 -55.23 -36.12 5.57
CA ILE A 135 -56.36 -35.19 5.40
C ILE A 135 -56.72 -34.51 6.72
N LEU A 136 -56.38 -35.13 7.85
CA LEU A 136 -56.74 -34.69 9.20
C LEU A 136 -55.66 -33.80 9.87
N GLU A 137 -54.46 -33.75 9.31
CA GLU A 137 -53.36 -32.86 9.72
C GLU A 137 -53.39 -31.55 8.94
#